data_AF-A0A957Y723-F1
#
_entry.id   AF-A0A957Y723-F1
#
_cell.length_a   1.000
_cell.length_b   1.000
_cell.length_c   1.000
_cell.angle_alpha   90.00
_cell.angle_beta   90.00
_cell.angle_gamma   90.00
#
_symmetry.space_group_name_H-M   'P 1'
#
loop_
_entity.id
_entity.type
_entity.pdbx_description
1 polymer ?
#
loop_
_entity_poly.entity_id
_entity_poly.type
_entity_poly.pdbx_seq_one_letter_code
_entity_poly.pdbx_strand_id
1 'polypeptide(L)'
;MTSTLKHWWQRLDGPLKVGIAFAIIGIVLTIAGIFRDPTTPITVWSLSVGSLISGVVWGLVSWAIATAAVEVEADVQQAQAQHATETPKTEDDSS
;
A
#
# COMPACT_ATOMS: atom_id res chain seq x y z
N MET A 1 -4.03 22.04 16.51
CA MET A 1 -4.92 21.06 15.83
C MET A 1 -4.16 20.10 14.90
N THR A 2 -2.91 19.72 15.20
CA THR A 2 -2.09 18.79 14.38
C THR A 2 -1.75 17.48 15.08
N SER A 3 -1.98 17.37 16.40
CA SER A 3 -1.65 16.17 17.18
C SER A 3 -2.49 14.94 16.82
N THR A 4 -3.73 15.14 16.35
CA THR A 4 -4.64 14.03 16.02
C THR A 4 -4.23 13.30 14.75
N LEU A 5 -3.72 14.01 13.73
CA LEU A 5 -3.22 13.39 12.50
C LEU A 5 -2.01 12.50 12.76
N LYS A 6 -1.08 12.94 13.61
CA LYS A 6 0.13 12.17 13.93
C LYS A 6 -0.20 10.88 14.68
N HIS A 7 -1.16 10.94 15.59
CA HIS A 7 -1.61 9.77 16.34
C HIS A 7 -2.36 8.77 15.45
N TRP A 8 -3.13 9.25 14.47
CA TRP A 8 -3.71 8.39 13.44
C TRP A 8 -2.64 7.78 12.54
N TRP A 9 -1.63 8.54 12.10
CA TRP A 9 -0.53 8.04 11.28
C TRP A 9 0.31 6.95 11.96
N GLN A 10 0.47 7.01 13.29
CA GLN A 10 1.14 5.95 14.05
C GLN A 10 0.30 4.68 14.23
N ARG A 11 -1.02 4.76 14.03
CA ARG A 11 -1.95 3.63 14.13
C ARG A 11 -2.34 3.04 12.78
N LEU A 12 -1.95 3.68 11.68
CA LEU A 12 -2.26 3.22 10.34
C LEU A 12 -1.16 2.27 9.88
N ASP A 13 -1.54 1.00 9.72
CA ASP A 13 -0.70 -0.12 9.34
C ASP A 13 0.13 0.15 8.08
N GLY A 14 1.27 -0.53 8.02
CA GLY A 14 2.27 -0.45 6.94
C GLY A 14 1.69 -0.24 5.53
N PRO A 15 0.66 -0.98 5.09
CA PRO A 15 0.06 -0.85 3.77
C PRO A 15 -0.40 0.57 3.41
N LEU A 16 -0.96 1.32 4.36
CA LEU A 16 -1.48 2.66 4.09
C LEU A 16 -0.37 3.69 3.86
N LYS A 17 0.80 3.51 4.51
CA LYS A 17 1.97 4.35 4.24
C LYS A 17 2.46 4.18 2.80
N VAL A 18 2.40 2.96 2.27
CA VAL A 18 2.81 2.68 0.88
C VAL A 18 1.84 3.34 -0.11
N GLY A 19 0.52 3.20 0.13
CA GLY A 19 -0.50 3.85 -0.69
C GLY A 19 -0.37 5.38 -0.72
N ILE A 20 -0.12 6.02 0.42
CA ILE A 20 0.06 7.48 0.49
C ILE A 20 1.32 7.92 -0.26
N ALA A 21 2.43 7.17 -0.18
CA ALA A 21 3.65 7.50 -0.91
C ALA A 21 3.43 7.51 -2.43
N PHE A 22 2.76 6.48 -2.95
CA PHE A 22 2.43 6.41 -4.38
C PHE A 22 1.43 7.48 -4.83
N ALA A 23 0.45 7.83 -3.98
CA ALA A 23 -0.47 8.94 -4.26
C ALA A 23 0.27 10.28 -4.42
N ILE A 24 1.22 10.56 -3.52
CA ILE A 24 2.05 11.78 -3.60
C ILE A 24 2.88 11.79 -4.88
N ILE A 25 3.50 10.65 -5.24
CA ILE A 25 4.28 10.52 -6.48
C ILE A 25 3.41 10.80 -7.71
N GLY A 26 2.20 10.24 -7.76
CA GLY A 26 1.24 10.48 -8.85
C GLY A 26 0.87 11.95 -9.01
N ILE A 27 0.65 12.65 -7.89
CA ILE A 27 0.38 14.10 -7.88
C ILE A 27 1.59 14.89 -8.39
N VAL A 28 2.80 14.57 -7.91
CA VAL A 28 4.04 15.24 -8.34
C VAL A 28 4.29 15.05 -9.84
N LEU A 29 4.08 13.84 -10.37
CA LEU A 29 4.18 13.54 -11.80
C LEU A 29 3.18 14.36 -12.63
N THR A 30 1.93 14.51 -12.16
CA THR A 30 0.94 15.34 -12.87
C THR A 30 1.32 16.82 -12.86
N ILE A 31 1.86 17.33 -11.75
CA ILE A 31 2.40 18.70 -11.68
C ILE A 31 3.58 18.86 -12.63
N ALA A 32 4.52 17.91 -12.64
CA ALA A 32 5.67 17.92 -13.55
C ALA A 32 5.26 17.87 -15.02
N GLY A 33 4.19 17.14 -15.35
CA GLY A 33 3.60 17.13 -16.70
C GLY A 33 3.13 18.51 -17.15
N ILE A 34 2.62 19.35 -16.23
CA ILE A 34 2.18 20.71 -16.58
C ILE A 34 3.34 21.64 -16.88
N PHE A 35 4.45 21.52 -16.14
CA PHE A 35 5.65 22.32 -16.39
C PHE A 35 6.28 22.00 -17.75
N ARG A 36 5.98 20.81 -18.30
CA ARG A 36 6.51 20.35 -19.59
C ARG A 36 5.76 20.93 -20.79
N ASP A 37 4.48 21.28 -20.65
CA ASP A 37 3.65 21.85 -21.73
C ASP A 37 2.96 23.16 -21.31
N PRO A 38 3.59 24.33 -21.57
CA PRO A 38 3.02 25.63 -21.24
C PRO A 38 2.00 26.17 -22.27
N THR A 39 1.81 25.50 -23.41
CA THR A 39 1.06 26.03 -24.56
C THR A 39 -0.41 25.64 -24.63
N THR A 40 -0.85 24.68 -23.81
CA THR A 40 -2.26 24.26 -23.74
C THR A 40 -2.98 25.06 -22.65
N PRO A 41 -4.18 25.61 -22.91
CA PRO A 41 -5.00 26.22 -21.87
C PRO A 41 -5.56 25.12 -20.95
N ILE A 42 -4.71 24.61 -20.07
CA ILE A 42 -5.07 23.59 -19.09
C ILE A 42 -5.63 24.31 -17.87
N THR A 43 -6.95 24.27 -17.71
CA THR A 43 -7.60 24.79 -16.50
C THR A 43 -7.09 24.01 -15.28
N VAL A 44 -6.78 24.73 -14.19
CA VAL A 44 -6.37 24.17 -12.88
C VAL A 44 -7.32 23.06 -12.42
N TRP A 45 -8.60 23.16 -12.81
CA TRP A 45 -9.62 22.14 -12.60
C TRP A 45 -9.28 20.79 -13.25
N SER A 46 -8.97 20.78 -14.54
CA SER A 46 -8.66 19.55 -15.30
C SER A 46 -7.41 18.88 -14.74
N LEU A 47 -6.43 19.68 -14.31
CA LEU A 47 -5.22 19.17 -13.69
C LEU A 47 -5.46 18.60 -12.30
N SER A 48 -6.28 19.29 -11.50
CA SER A 48 -6.67 18.82 -10.17
C SER A 48 -7.39 17.49 -10.28
N VAL A 49 -8.35 17.37 -11.20
CA VAL A 49 -9.08 16.12 -11.46
C VAL A 49 -8.14 15.02 -11.95
N GLY A 50 -7.24 15.31 -12.90
CA GLY A 50 -6.26 14.34 -13.40
C GLY A 50 -5.29 13.86 -12.32
N SER A 51 -4.79 14.78 -11.48
CA SER A 51 -3.90 14.48 -10.35
C SER A 51 -4.61 13.69 -9.27
N LEU A 52 -5.87 14.03 -8.99
CA LEU A 52 -6.69 13.35 -7.99
C LEU A 52 -6.98 11.92 -8.43
N ILE A 53 -7.42 11.72 -9.67
CA ILE A 53 -7.68 10.38 -10.21
C ILE A 53 -6.38 9.57 -10.24
N SER A 54 -5.30 10.13 -10.77
CA SER A 54 -3.98 9.47 -10.80
C SER A 54 -3.52 9.08 -9.39
N GLY A 55 -3.49 10.04 -8.46
CA GLY A 55 -3.04 9.80 -7.09
C GLY A 55 -3.91 8.78 -6.35
N VAL A 56 -5.23 8.84 -6.51
CA VAL A 56 -6.17 7.88 -5.88
C VAL A 56 -5.99 6.49 -6.48
N VAL A 57 -5.90 6.35 -7.80
CA VAL A 57 -5.74 5.04 -8.46
C VAL A 57 -4.40 4.40 -8.06
N TRP A 58 -3.29 5.14 -8.16
CA TRP A 58 -1.97 4.63 -7.78
C TRP A 58 -1.86 4.35 -6.28
N GLY A 59 -2.48 5.18 -5.45
CA GLY A 59 -2.53 4.97 -4.01
C GLY A 59 -3.34 3.73 -3.60
N LEU A 60 -4.52 3.52 -4.20
CA LEU A 60 -5.36 2.35 -3.93
C LEU A 60 -4.73 1.05 -4.42
N VAL A 61 -4.15 1.05 -5.62
CA VAL A 61 -3.46 -0.13 -6.16
C VAL A 61 -2.29 -0.52 -5.25
N SER A 62 -1.46 0.45 -4.85
CA SER A 62 -0.32 0.18 -3.97
C SER A 62 -0.75 -0.26 -2.57
N TRP A 63 -1.80 0.36 -2.01
CA TRP A 63 -2.40 -0.07 -0.74
C TRP A 63 -2.90 -1.51 -0.81
N ALA A 64 -3.63 -1.89 -1.86
CA ALA A 64 -4.15 -3.24 -2.04
C ALA A 64 -3.03 -4.28 -2.14
N ILE A 65 -1.97 -3.99 -2.91
CA ILE A 65 -0.80 -4.89 -3.02
C ILE A 65 -0.11 -5.05 -1.66
N ALA A 66 0.07 -3.97 -0.92
CA ALA A 66 0.71 -4.03 0.39
C ALA A 66 -0.14 -4.77 1.42
N THR A 67 -1.47 -4.62 1.38
CA THR A 67 -2.39 -5.41 2.23
C THR A 67 -2.31 -6.89 1.87
N ALA A 68 -2.34 -7.24 0.58
CA ALA A 68 -2.20 -8.62 0.13
C ALA A 68 -0.85 -9.24 0.55
N ALA A 69 0.24 -8.48 0.46
CA ALA A 69 1.55 -8.94 0.92
C ALA A 69 1.56 -9.23 2.42
N VAL A 70 0.96 -8.36 3.25
CA VAL A 70 0.87 -8.56 4.70
C VAL A 70 0.00 -9.76 5.05
N GLU A 71 -1.11 -9.97 4.35
CA GLU A 71 -1.97 -11.16 4.53
C GLU A 71 -1.20 -12.44 4.18
N VAL A 72 -0.47 -12.46 3.06
CA VAL A 72 0.36 -13.61 2.67
C VAL A 72 1.46 -13.90 3.68
N GLU A 73 2.14 -12.87 4.20
CA GLU A 73 3.16 -13.04 5.25
C GLU A 73 2.58 -13.65 6.53
N ALA A 74 1.35 -13.27 6.91
CA ALA A 74 0.66 -13.84 8.06
C ALA A 74 0.28 -15.31 7.83
N ASP A 75 -0.25 -15.64 6.64
CA ASP A 75 -0.64 -17.01 6.28
C ASP A 75 0.58 -17.96 6.23
N VAL A 76 1.70 -17.50 5.66
CA VAL A 76 2.96 -18.28 5.60
C VAL A 76 3.51 -18.56 7.00
N GLN A 77 3.44 -17.58 7.92
CA GLN A 77 3.88 -17.77 9.31
C GLN A 77 3.02 -18.80 10.06
N GLN A 78 1.71 -18.78 9.84
CA GLN A 78 0.81 -19.78 10.44
C GLN A 78 1.08 -21.18 9.88
N ALA A 79 1.31 -21.31 8.58
CA ALA A 79 1.64 -22.58 7.96
C ALA A 79 2.95 -23.18 8.51
N GLN A 80 3.98 -22.35 8.73
CA GLN A 80 5.23 -22.80 9.35
C GLN A 80 5.06 -23.24 10.82
N ALA A 81 4.24 -22.52 11.60
CA ALA A 81 3.95 -22.88 12.98
C ALA A 81 3.17 -24.21 13.08
N GLN A 82 2.24 -24.46 12.14
CA GLN A 82 1.52 -25.73 12.06
C GLN A 82 2.45 -26.88 11.67
N HIS A 83 3.30 -26.71 10.65
CA HIS A 83 4.29 -27.72 10.25
C HIS A 83 5.35 -28.04 11.33
N ALA A 84 5.72 -27.06 12.17
CA ALA A 84 6.63 -27.29 13.30
C ALA A 84 5.98 -28.12 14.43
N THR A 85 4.65 -28.10 14.53
CA THR A 85 3.89 -28.86 15.54
C THR A 85 3.49 -30.24 15.01
N GLU A 86 3.37 -30.39 13.69
CA GLU A 86 3.16 -31.65 12.98
C GLU A 86 4.51 -32.37 12.69
N THR A 87 5.40 -32.41 13.68
CA THR A 87 6.45 -33.44 13.68
C THR A 87 5.75 -34.81 13.61
N PRO A 88 6.08 -35.64 12.61
CA PRO A 88 5.47 -36.96 12.48
C PRO A 88 5.74 -37.72 13.77
N LYS A 89 4.68 -38.17 14.45
CA LYS A 89 4.77 -39.32 15.34
C LYS A 89 5.24 -40.48 14.48
N THR A 90 6.55 -40.61 14.33
CA THR A 90 7.17 -41.87 13.96
C THR A 90 6.67 -42.88 14.98
N GLU A 91 5.66 -43.65 14.59
CA GLU A 91 5.85 -45.06 14.27
C GLU A 91 6.98 -45.73 15.07
N ASP A 92 6.93 -45.61 16.39
CA ASP A 92 7.80 -46.29 17.37
C ASP A 92 6.93 -47.02 18.41
N ASP A 93 5.75 -47.49 17.96
CA ASP A 93 4.83 -48.34 18.73
C ASP A 93 4.59 -49.67 17.98
N SER A 94 5.66 -50.18 17.38
CA SER A 94 5.72 -51.50 16.76
C SER A 94 7.09 -52.13 17.02
N SER A 95 7.28 -52.62 18.25
CA SER A 95 8.22 -53.70 18.59
C SER A 95 7.83 -54.35 19.91
#